data_AF-A0A177N5L4-F1
#
_entry.id   AF-A0A177N5L4-F1
#
_cell.length_a   1.000
_cell.length_b   1.000
_cell.length_c   1.000
_cell.angle_alpha   90.00
_cell.angle_beta   90.00
_cell.angle_gamma   90.00
#
_symmetry.space_group_name_H-M   'P 1'
#
loop_
_entity.id
_entity.type
_entity.pdbx_description
1 polymer ?
#
loop_
_entity_poly.entity_id
_entity_poly.type
_entity_poly.pdbx_seq_one_letter_code
_entity_poly.pdbx_strand_id
1 'polypeptide(L)'
;MSSAHTPETESLYLNQYRCPHCEIEWDDEWNCACNDRCPACNAEIEPNRSDVVGDEQQPSAFAVSYTLDYTHRVMVGVLADSPDKALAIAETAFDAGSIWDDTPEMPVLYDAFEEVDGETLLWQVEEVDVWPKPDGSVVKLRQEQVAKSICRELAAVYPQYTATGTIDQDVLDRVMVLAKLGLSETDQPA
;
A
#
# COMPACT_ATOMS: atom_id res chain seq x y z
N MET A 1 6.17 10.04 27.27
CA MET A 1 6.07 10.87 26.05
C MET A 1 7.36 10.66 25.28
N SER A 2 7.36 9.69 24.37
CA SER A 2 8.51 9.43 23.50
C SER A 2 8.46 10.45 22.37
N SER A 3 9.45 11.34 22.31
CA SER A 3 9.70 12.11 21.10
C SER A 3 10.05 11.15 19.98
N ALA A 4 9.26 11.17 18.92
CA ALA A 4 9.65 10.64 17.63
C ALA A 4 10.91 11.41 17.20
N HIS A 5 12.03 10.71 17.07
CA HIS A 5 13.23 11.25 16.48
C HIS A 5 13.00 11.24 14.97
N THR A 6 12.56 12.37 14.42
CA THR A 6 12.63 12.60 12.98
C THR A 6 14.10 12.46 12.59
N PRO A 7 14.46 11.69 11.53
CA PRO A 7 15.83 11.69 11.05
C PRO A 7 16.12 13.11 10.57
N GLU A 8 16.91 13.85 11.35
CA GLU A 8 17.47 15.12 10.92
C GLU A 8 18.33 14.80 9.70
N THR A 9 17.92 15.30 8.55
CA THR A 9 18.64 15.11 7.31
C THR A 9 19.88 15.99 7.40
N GLU A 10 21.03 15.37 7.66
CA GLU A 10 22.30 16.08 7.86
C GLU A 10 22.70 16.74 6.54
N SER A 11 22.50 18.06 6.46
CA SER A 11 22.92 18.85 5.30
C SER A 11 24.44 18.76 5.13
N LEU A 12 24.89 18.40 3.92
CA LEU A 12 26.31 18.40 3.55
C LEU A 12 26.71 19.81 3.10
N TYR A 13 27.88 20.29 3.51
CA TYR A 13 28.42 21.59 3.16
C TYR A 13 29.79 21.43 2.48
N LEU A 14 30.04 22.14 1.37
CA LEU A 14 31.37 22.36 0.81
C LEU A 14 31.95 23.60 1.47
N ASN A 15 32.88 23.38 2.39
CA ASN A 15 33.59 24.43 3.10
C ASN A 15 34.84 24.81 2.31
N GLN A 16 35.01 26.10 2.03
CA GLN A 16 36.19 26.66 1.36
C GLN A 16 37.03 27.42 2.38
N TYR A 17 38.33 27.16 2.41
CA TYR A 17 39.26 27.74 3.38
C TYR A 17 40.38 28.48 2.67
N ARG A 18 40.91 29.51 3.35
CA ARG A 18 42.11 30.23 2.92
C ARG A 18 42.97 30.59 4.11
N CYS A 19 44.17 30.03 4.18
CA CYS A 19 45.09 30.32 5.28
C CYS A 19 45.71 31.73 5.12
N PRO A 20 45.57 32.65 6.08
CA PRO A 20 46.15 34.00 5.98
C PRO A 20 47.68 34.02 6.18
N HIS A 21 48.27 32.93 6.68
CA HIS A 21 49.70 32.83 6.94
C HIS A 21 50.49 32.23 5.77
N CYS A 22 49.87 31.30 5.04
CA CYS A 22 50.52 30.55 3.97
C CYS A 22 49.88 30.80 2.60
N GLU A 23 48.75 31.51 2.55
CA GLU A 23 47.96 31.82 1.34
C GLU A 23 47.46 30.58 0.57
N ILE A 24 47.51 29.40 1.18
CA ILE A 24 46.99 28.16 0.62
C ILE A 24 45.47 28.12 0.79
N GLU A 25 44.81 27.67 -0.27
CA GLU A 25 43.36 27.47 -0.35
C GLU A 25 43.06 25.98 -0.49
N TRP A 26 42.01 25.52 0.17
CA TRP A 26 41.51 24.14 0.06
C TRP A 26 40.02 24.11 0.37
N ASP A 27 39.39 22.99 0.02
CA ASP A 27 37.99 22.71 0.29
C ASP A 27 37.83 21.36 0.99
N ASP A 28 36.75 21.22 1.76
CA ASP A 28 36.37 19.95 2.40
C ASP A 28 34.84 19.83 2.51
N GLU A 29 34.34 18.59 2.46
CA GLU A 29 32.92 18.27 2.54
C GLU A 29 32.57 17.75 3.93
N TRP A 30 31.76 18.50 4.68
CA TRP A 30 31.38 18.15 6.05
C TRP A 30 29.91 18.41 6.32
N ASN A 31 29.34 17.73 7.32
CA ASN A 31 27.96 17.96 7.77
C ASN A 31 27.78 19.24 8.60
N CYS A 32 28.84 20.05 8.77
CA CYS A 32 28.81 21.36 9.41
C CYS A 32 29.85 22.31 8.82
N ALA A 33 29.63 23.63 8.98
CA ALA A 33 30.58 24.68 8.64
C ALA A 33 31.66 24.83 9.73
N CYS A 34 32.43 23.76 9.93
CA CYS A 34 33.38 23.65 11.02
C CYS A 34 34.78 24.12 10.60
N ASN A 35 35.62 24.45 11.59
CA ASN A 35 37.00 24.88 11.35
C ASN A 35 37.87 23.69 10.91
N ASP A 36 38.88 23.96 10.08
CA ASP A 36 39.85 22.96 9.65
C ASP A 36 41.30 23.43 9.85
N ARG A 37 42.27 22.51 9.79
CA ARG A 37 43.68 22.81 9.97
C ARG A 37 44.39 22.93 8.63
N CYS A 38 45.03 24.07 8.42
CA CYS A 38 45.82 24.33 7.22
C CYS A 38 46.87 23.22 7.00
N PRO A 39 46.92 22.57 5.82
CA PRO A 39 47.79 21.42 5.59
C PRO A 39 49.29 21.77 5.61
N ALA A 40 49.65 23.04 5.46
CA ALA A 40 51.05 23.48 5.44
C ALA A 40 51.57 23.94 6.81
N CYS A 41 50.77 24.66 7.60
CA CYS A 41 51.23 25.24 8.87
C CYS A 41 50.44 24.76 10.09
N ASN A 42 49.41 23.93 9.89
CA ASN A 42 48.54 23.37 10.92
C ASN A 42 47.76 24.41 11.76
N ALA A 43 47.76 25.68 11.32
CA ALA A 43 46.93 26.72 11.90
C ALA A 43 45.44 26.35 11.74
N GLU A 44 44.63 26.66 12.75
CA GLU A 44 43.18 26.48 12.70
C GLU A 44 42.55 27.63 11.91
N ILE A 45 41.80 27.29 10.86
CA ILE A 45 41.24 28.21 9.89
C ILE A 45 39.73 27.98 9.82
N GLU A 46 38.97 29.05 9.98
CA GLU A 46 37.53 29.06 9.73
C GLU A 46 37.26 29.08 8.22
N PRO A 47 36.17 28.46 7.74
CA PRO A 47 35.81 28.54 6.33
C PRO A 47 35.46 29.97 5.95
N ASN A 48 35.93 30.43 4.79
CA ASN A 48 35.57 31.74 4.26
C ASN A 48 34.23 31.71 3.49
N ARG A 49 33.81 30.52 3.07
CA ARG A 49 32.53 30.26 2.39
C ARG A 49 32.12 28.81 2.65
N SER A 50 30.86 28.62 2.97
CA SER A 50 30.24 27.30 3.13
C SER A 50 29.01 27.26 2.23
N ASP A 51 29.07 26.49 1.15
CA ASP A 51 27.94 26.28 0.26
C ASP A 51 27.26 24.95 0.63
N VAL A 52 25.93 24.91 0.70
CA VAL A 52 25.19 23.65 0.89
C VAL A 52 25.37 22.79 -0.36
N VAL A 53 25.87 21.57 -0.20
CA VAL A 53 26.03 20.59 -1.26
C VAL A 53 24.86 19.62 -1.19
N GLY A 54 24.02 19.66 -2.22
CA GLY A 54 22.80 18.88 -2.28
C GLY A 54 21.63 19.69 -1.77
N ASP A 55 20.87 20.26 -2.70
CA ASP A 55 19.42 20.35 -2.48
C ASP A 55 18.97 18.89 -2.40
N GLU A 56 18.66 18.41 -1.20
CA GLU A 56 17.93 17.17 -1.07
C GLU A 56 16.57 17.40 -1.73
N GLN A 57 16.48 16.99 -2.99
CA GLN A 57 15.23 16.95 -3.73
C GLN A 57 14.32 16.01 -2.96
N GLN A 58 13.40 16.63 -2.20
CA GLN A 58 12.37 15.91 -1.48
C GLN A 58 11.68 14.99 -2.48
N PRO A 59 11.60 13.68 -2.20
CA PRO A 59 11.08 12.74 -3.18
C PRO A 59 9.64 13.11 -3.51
N SER A 60 9.36 13.34 -4.80
CA SER A 60 8.01 13.54 -5.29
C SER A 60 7.16 12.29 -5.02
N ALA A 61 5.90 12.48 -4.66
CA ALA A 61 4.94 11.38 -4.60
C ALA A 61 4.37 11.13 -6.00
N PHE A 62 4.12 9.87 -6.32
CA PHE A 62 3.56 9.45 -7.61
C PHE A 62 2.38 8.50 -7.40
N ALA A 63 1.29 8.74 -8.12
CA ALA A 63 0.22 7.77 -8.32
C ALA A 63 0.57 6.92 -9.54
N VAL A 64 0.74 5.61 -9.35
CA VAL A 64 1.07 4.66 -10.42
C VAL A 64 -0.14 3.76 -10.65
N SER A 65 -0.57 3.65 -11.90
CA SER A 65 -1.66 2.78 -12.30
C SER A 65 -1.25 1.91 -13.48
N TYR A 66 -1.97 0.81 -13.66
CA TYR A 66 -1.91 0.02 -14.89
C TYR A 66 -3.31 -0.35 -15.35
N THR A 67 -3.47 -0.57 -16.65
CA THR A 67 -4.69 -1.12 -17.26
C THR A 67 -4.32 -2.38 -18.03
N LEU A 68 -5.18 -3.38 -17.91
CA LEU A 68 -5.09 -4.68 -18.57
C LEU A 68 -6.51 -5.06 -18.99
N ASP A 69 -6.66 -5.58 -20.20
CA ASP A 69 -7.96 -6.04 -20.67
C ASP A 69 -8.21 -7.45 -20.07
N TYR A 70 -9.47 -7.82 -19.95
CA TYR A 70 -9.84 -9.13 -19.44
C TYR A 70 -11.13 -9.58 -20.10
N THR A 71 -11.23 -10.87 -20.39
CA THR A 71 -12.50 -11.52 -20.69
C THR A 71 -13.06 -12.10 -19.39
N HIS A 72 -14.25 -11.61 -18.98
CA HIS A 72 -14.99 -12.25 -17.90
C HIS A 72 -15.72 -13.49 -18.45
N ARG A 73 -15.31 -14.67 -17.99
CA ARG A 73 -15.91 -15.93 -18.41
C ARG A 73 -16.65 -16.56 -17.24
N VAL A 74 -17.95 -16.76 -17.44
CA VAL A 74 -18.85 -17.42 -16.48
C VAL A 74 -19.48 -18.65 -17.12
N MET A 75 -19.56 -19.75 -16.38
CA MET A 75 -20.30 -20.95 -16.76
C MET A 75 -21.23 -21.36 -15.63
N VAL A 76 -22.49 -21.65 -15.96
CA VAL A 76 -23.50 -22.14 -15.01
C VAL A 76 -24.10 -23.46 -15.50
N GLY A 77 -24.54 -24.29 -14.58
CA GLY A 77 -25.33 -25.47 -14.90
C GLY A 77 -26.77 -25.08 -15.23
N VAL A 78 -27.34 -25.58 -16.33
CA VAL A 78 -28.75 -25.38 -16.67
C VAL A 78 -29.35 -26.70 -17.13
N LEU A 79 -30.46 -27.10 -16.51
CA LEU A 79 -31.28 -28.22 -16.97
C LEU A 79 -32.40 -27.68 -17.87
N ALA A 80 -32.41 -28.09 -19.13
CA ALA A 80 -33.44 -27.68 -20.09
C ALA A 80 -33.65 -28.75 -21.17
N ASP A 81 -34.81 -28.71 -21.83
CA ASP A 81 -35.16 -29.66 -22.89
C ASP A 81 -34.41 -29.39 -24.22
N SER A 82 -33.76 -28.23 -24.35
CA SER A 82 -32.99 -27.86 -25.55
C SER A 82 -31.93 -26.81 -25.22
N PRO A 83 -30.90 -26.66 -26.09
CA PRO A 83 -29.91 -25.60 -25.96
C PRO A 83 -30.53 -24.19 -25.94
N ASP A 84 -31.52 -23.91 -26.78
CA ASP A 84 -32.17 -22.60 -26.84
C ASP A 84 -32.89 -22.25 -25.53
N LYS A 85 -33.55 -23.25 -24.91
CA LYS A 85 -34.17 -23.06 -23.58
C LYS A 85 -33.11 -22.85 -22.49
N ALA A 86 -31.99 -23.58 -22.56
CA ALA A 86 -30.90 -23.42 -21.60
C ALA A 86 -30.32 -21.99 -21.66
N LEU A 87 -30.12 -21.46 -22.88
CA LEU A 87 -29.69 -20.09 -23.10
C LEU A 87 -30.70 -19.07 -22.56
N ALA A 88 -31.98 -19.23 -22.86
CA ALA A 88 -33.02 -18.31 -22.38
C ALA A 88 -33.14 -18.30 -20.85
N ILE A 89 -32.97 -19.46 -20.20
CA ILE A 89 -32.95 -19.57 -18.73
C ILE A 89 -31.74 -18.82 -18.15
N ALA A 90 -30.55 -19.03 -18.72
CA ALA A 90 -29.34 -18.36 -18.25
C ALA A 90 -29.40 -16.83 -18.46
N GLU A 91 -29.87 -16.38 -19.63
CA GLU A 91 -30.04 -14.95 -19.94
C GLU A 91 -31.04 -14.28 -18.99
N THR A 92 -32.17 -14.93 -18.72
CA THR A 92 -33.16 -14.43 -17.74
C THR A 92 -32.56 -14.30 -16.35
N ALA A 93 -31.74 -15.27 -15.92
CA ALA A 93 -31.07 -15.23 -14.62
C ALA A 93 -29.98 -14.14 -14.57
N PHE A 94 -29.26 -13.91 -15.67
CA PHE A 94 -28.27 -12.85 -15.77
C PHE A 94 -28.93 -11.47 -15.65
N ASP A 95 -30.00 -11.23 -16.40
CA ASP A 95 -30.75 -9.96 -16.36
C ASP A 95 -31.42 -9.72 -15.00
N ALA A 96 -31.82 -10.79 -14.31
CA ALA A 96 -32.35 -10.73 -12.95
C ALA A 96 -31.26 -10.58 -11.87
N GLY A 97 -29.98 -10.75 -12.23
CA GLY A 97 -28.84 -10.74 -11.30
C GLY A 97 -28.73 -11.98 -10.41
N SER A 98 -29.53 -13.02 -10.65
CA SER A 98 -29.56 -14.25 -9.85
C SER A 98 -28.64 -15.35 -10.39
N ILE A 99 -27.99 -15.14 -11.53
CA ILE A 99 -27.10 -16.14 -12.16
C ILE A 99 -25.90 -16.52 -11.27
N TRP A 100 -25.55 -15.68 -10.29
CA TRP A 100 -24.45 -15.89 -9.35
C TRP A 100 -24.88 -16.46 -7.99
N ASP A 101 -26.16 -16.81 -7.81
CA ASP A 101 -26.69 -17.29 -6.52
C ASP A 101 -26.19 -18.69 -6.12
N ASP A 102 -25.50 -19.40 -7.02
CA ASP A 102 -24.93 -20.74 -6.83
C ASP A 102 -25.91 -21.75 -6.22
N THR A 103 -27.08 -21.88 -6.86
CA THR A 103 -28.15 -22.77 -6.39
C THR A 103 -27.97 -24.20 -6.91
N PRO A 104 -28.52 -25.24 -6.24
CA PRO A 104 -28.46 -26.61 -6.76
C PRO A 104 -29.06 -26.77 -8.17
N GLU A 105 -30.06 -25.96 -8.51
CA GLU A 105 -30.73 -25.96 -9.81
C GLU A 105 -29.96 -25.18 -10.89
N MET A 106 -29.12 -24.22 -10.50
CA MET A 106 -28.25 -23.44 -11.36
C MET A 106 -26.89 -23.17 -10.70
N PRO A 107 -26.03 -24.20 -10.59
CA PRO A 107 -24.75 -24.06 -9.91
C PRO A 107 -23.79 -23.23 -10.75
N VAL A 108 -22.96 -22.41 -10.10
CA VAL A 108 -21.86 -21.71 -10.76
C VAL A 108 -20.73 -22.72 -10.96
N LEU A 109 -20.41 -23.01 -12.22
CA LEU A 109 -19.41 -24.00 -12.60
C LEU A 109 -18.04 -23.38 -12.85
N TYR A 110 -18.02 -22.10 -13.23
CA TYR A 110 -16.80 -21.32 -13.48
C TYR A 110 -17.13 -19.84 -13.42
N ASP A 111 -16.28 -19.06 -12.76
CA ASP A 111 -16.37 -17.60 -12.73
C ASP A 111 -14.95 -17.06 -12.56
N ALA A 112 -14.37 -16.57 -13.65
CA ALA A 112 -13.05 -15.96 -13.63
C ALA A 112 -12.85 -14.94 -14.73
N PHE A 113 -11.91 -14.04 -14.50
CA PHE A 113 -11.36 -13.15 -15.52
C PHE A 113 -10.13 -13.83 -16.15
N GLU A 114 -10.14 -13.97 -17.47
CA GLU A 114 -9.03 -14.48 -18.27
C GLU A 114 -8.39 -13.30 -19.02
N GLU A 115 -7.06 -13.17 -18.95
CA GLU A 115 -6.31 -12.17 -19.74
C GLU A 115 -6.49 -12.47 -21.24
N VAL A 116 -6.71 -11.46 -22.08
CA VAL A 116 -6.77 -11.66 -23.52
C VAL A 116 -5.34 -11.80 -24.06
N ASP A 117 -5.12 -12.88 -24.83
CA ASP A 117 -3.82 -13.11 -25.47
C ASP A 117 -3.44 -11.95 -26.42
N GLY A 118 -2.21 -11.47 -26.29
CA GLY A 118 -1.68 -10.35 -27.08
C GLY A 118 -1.86 -8.97 -26.46
N GLU A 119 -2.35 -8.91 -25.21
CA GLU A 119 -2.59 -7.66 -24.51
C GLU A 119 -1.35 -6.84 -24.16
N THR A 120 -1.57 -5.53 -24.16
CA THR A 120 -0.57 -4.51 -23.89
C THR A 120 -0.84 -3.99 -22.48
N LEU A 121 -0.19 -4.55 -21.46
CA LEU A 121 -0.17 -3.95 -20.12
C LEU A 121 0.26 -2.47 -20.23
N LEU A 122 -0.64 -1.54 -19.93
CA LEU A 122 -0.38 -0.10 -20.04
C LEU A 122 -0.12 0.49 -18.68
N TRP A 123 1.11 0.96 -18.46
CA TRP A 123 1.49 1.69 -17.26
C TRP A 123 1.25 3.19 -17.42
N GLN A 124 0.79 3.82 -16.34
CA GLN A 124 0.67 5.26 -16.22
C GLN A 124 1.24 5.73 -14.89
N VAL A 125 1.79 6.93 -14.89
CA VAL A 125 2.34 7.57 -13.68
C VAL A 125 1.94 9.04 -13.69
N GLU A 126 1.49 9.52 -12.55
CA GLU A 126 1.14 10.92 -12.30
C GLU A 126 1.87 11.38 -11.04
N GLU A 127 2.61 12.48 -11.14
CA GLU A 127 3.20 13.15 -9.97
C GLU A 127 2.09 13.86 -9.19
N VAL A 128 2.05 13.66 -7.87
CA VAL A 128 0.98 14.18 -7.01
C VAL A 128 1.55 14.82 -5.75
N ASP A 129 0.95 15.93 -5.33
CA ASP A 129 1.27 16.56 -4.04
C ASP A 129 0.64 15.78 -2.87
N VAL A 130 -0.52 15.16 -3.11
CA VAL A 130 -1.30 14.39 -2.13
C VAL A 130 -1.89 13.17 -2.82
N TRP A 131 -1.82 12.01 -2.17
CA TRP A 131 -2.39 10.79 -2.73
C TRP A 131 -3.92 10.89 -2.91
N PRO A 132 -4.46 10.35 -4.01
CA PRO A 132 -5.91 10.27 -4.20
C PRO A 132 -6.58 9.57 -3.02
N LYS A 133 -7.79 10.04 -2.66
CA LYS A 133 -8.61 9.37 -1.66
C LYS A 133 -8.89 7.94 -2.13
N PRO A 134 -8.76 6.92 -1.25
CA PRO A 134 -9.12 5.56 -1.59
C PRO A 134 -10.55 5.44 -2.09
N ASP A 135 -10.71 4.73 -3.21
CA ASP A 135 -12.00 4.40 -3.81
C ASP A 135 -12.75 3.33 -2.98
N GLY A 136 -14.05 3.17 -3.23
CA GLY A 136 -14.89 2.14 -2.59
C GLY A 136 -14.34 0.72 -2.76
N SER A 137 -13.63 0.44 -3.86
CA SER A 137 -12.91 -0.83 -4.06
C SER A 137 -11.85 -1.10 -2.98
N VAL A 138 -11.12 -0.06 -2.54
CA VAL A 138 -10.14 -0.17 -1.46
C VAL A 138 -10.82 -0.36 -0.10
N VAL A 139 -11.94 0.32 0.13
CA VAL A 139 -12.75 0.12 1.34
C VAL A 139 -13.22 -1.33 1.41
N LYS A 140 -13.81 -1.85 0.33
CA LYS A 140 -14.26 -3.24 0.25
C LYS A 140 -13.10 -4.24 0.45
N LEU A 141 -11.94 -3.99 -0.15
CA LEU A 141 -10.73 -4.80 0.06
C LEU A 141 -10.32 -4.85 1.54
N ARG A 142 -10.31 -3.70 2.23
CA ARG A 142 -9.97 -3.61 3.65
C ARG A 142 -11.00 -4.34 4.52
N GLN A 143 -12.29 -4.18 4.24
CA GLN A 143 -13.37 -4.89 4.93
C GLN A 143 -13.24 -6.41 4.78
N GLU A 144 -12.93 -6.90 3.57
CA GLU A 144 -12.73 -8.33 3.32
C GLU A 144 -11.50 -8.88 4.08
N GLN A 145 -10.39 -8.13 4.12
CA GLN A 145 -9.20 -8.50 4.89
C GLN A 145 -9.48 -8.57 6.39
N VAL A 146 -10.27 -7.63 6.91
CA VAL A 146 -10.72 -7.62 8.31
C VAL A 146 -11.63 -8.81 8.59
N ALA A 147 -12.62 -9.08 7.74
CA ALA A 147 -13.51 -10.23 7.87
C ALA A 147 -12.72 -11.56 7.90
N LYS A 148 -11.78 -11.74 6.96
CA LYS A 148 -10.89 -12.92 6.94
C LYS A 148 -10.05 -13.04 8.22
N SER A 149 -9.61 -11.91 8.78
CA SER A 149 -8.82 -11.91 10.03
C SER A 149 -9.66 -12.31 11.23
N ILE A 150 -10.91 -11.82 11.33
CA ILE A 150 -11.88 -12.24 12.34
C ILE A 150 -12.14 -13.76 12.25
N CYS A 151 -12.40 -14.27 11.04
CA CYS A 151 -12.60 -15.72 10.85
C CYS A 151 -11.39 -16.53 11.30
N ARG A 152 -10.17 -16.07 11.00
CA ARG A 152 -8.93 -16.72 11.44
C ARG A 152 -8.79 -16.73 12.96
N GLU A 153 -9.04 -15.60 13.63
CA GLU A 153 -8.96 -15.52 15.09
C GLU A 153 -9.99 -16.42 15.78
N LEU A 154 -11.25 -16.39 15.32
CA LEU A 154 -12.32 -17.24 15.87
C LEU A 154 -12.01 -18.73 15.66
N ALA A 155 -11.54 -19.13 14.48
CA ALA A 155 -11.15 -20.51 14.20
C ALA A 155 -9.96 -20.96 15.08
N ALA A 156 -9.01 -20.07 15.34
CA ALA A 156 -7.83 -20.37 16.17
C ALA A 156 -8.19 -20.59 17.65
N VAL A 157 -9.20 -19.88 18.18
CA VAL A 157 -9.61 -20.04 19.59
C VAL A 157 -10.69 -21.10 19.82
N TYR A 158 -11.34 -21.56 18.76
CA TYR A 158 -12.39 -22.57 18.86
C TYR A 158 -11.95 -23.86 19.58
N PRO A 159 -10.75 -24.43 19.34
CA PRO A 159 -10.29 -25.62 20.07
C PRO A 159 -10.20 -25.39 21.59
N GLN A 160 -9.66 -24.25 22.03
CA GLN A 160 -9.59 -23.90 23.45
C GLN A 160 -11.00 -23.77 24.03
N TYR A 161 -11.89 -23.07 23.33
CA TYR A 161 -13.29 -22.93 23.74
C TYR A 161 -13.98 -24.29 23.91
N THR A 162 -13.77 -25.24 22.98
CA THR A 162 -14.37 -26.59 23.12
C THR A 162 -13.83 -27.36 24.33
N ALA A 163 -12.63 -27.04 24.81
CA ALA A 163 -12.03 -27.68 25.97
C ALA A 163 -12.41 -27.02 27.30
N THR A 164 -12.51 -25.69 27.34
CA THR A 164 -12.71 -24.92 28.58
C THR A 164 -14.12 -24.35 28.75
N GLY A 165 -14.89 -24.25 27.66
CA GLY A 165 -16.18 -23.56 27.62
C GLY A 165 -16.07 -22.03 27.68
N THR A 166 -14.85 -21.48 27.60
CA THR A 166 -14.58 -20.05 27.76
C THR A 166 -13.69 -19.52 26.64
N ILE A 167 -13.92 -18.27 26.24
CA ILE A 167 -13.05 -17.53 25.31
C ILE A 167 -12.28 -16.50 26.15
N ASP A 168 -11.00 -16.31 25.84
CA ASP A 168 -10.18 -15.26 26.43
C ASP A 168 -10.78 -13.88 26.12
N GLN A 169 -10.97 -13.05 27.15
CA GLN A 169 -11.56 -11.73 27.03
C GLN A 169 -10.73 -10.82 26.12
N ASP A 170 -9.41 -10.93 26.14
CA ASP A 170 -8.54 -10.10 25.29
C ASP A 170 -8.69 -10.48 23.82
N VAL A 171 -8.94 -11.77 23.52
CA VAL A 171 -9.27 -12.21 22.15
C VAL A 171 -10.62 -11.62 21.74
N LEU A 172 -11.62 -11.73 22.60
CA LEU A 172 -12.96 -11.23 22.30
C LEU A 172 -12.92 -9.71 22.04
N ASP A 173 -12.21 -8.95 22.87
CA ASP A 173 -12.08 -7.50 22.72
C ASP A 173 -11.40 -7.13 21.39
N ARG A 174 -10.32 -7.83 21.02
CA ARG A 174 -9.65 -7.62 19.71
C ARG A 174 -10.57 -7.95 18.53
N VAL A 175 -11.25 -9.09 18.57
CA VAL A 175 -12.21 -9.48 17.52
C VAL A 175 -13.32 -8.45 17.39
N MET A 176 -13.81 -7.90 18.51
CA MET A 176 -14.85 -6.87 18.49
C MET A 176 -14.36 -5.53 17.94
N VAL A 177 -13.10 -5.15 18.19
CA VAL A 177 -12.48 -3.97 17.55
C VAL A 177 -12.39 -4.18 16.03
N LEU A 178 -11.88 -5.34 15.59
CA LEU A 178 -11.81 -5.69 14.18
C LEU A 178 -13.20 -5.69 13.53
N ALA A 179 -14.21 -6.28 14.18
CA ALA A 179 -15.57 -6.33 13.64
C ALA A 179 -16.14 -4.92 13.40
N LYS A 180 -15.91 -3.98 14.32
CA LYS A 180 -16.33 -2.59 14.15
C LYS A 180 -15.61 -1.90 12.98
N LEU A 181 -14.31 -2.15 12.83
CA LEU A 181 -13.54 -1.63 11.70
C LEU A 181 -14.04 -2.21 10.37
N GLY A 182 -14.33 -3.51 10.30
CA GLY A 182 -14.82 -4.18 9.09
C GLY A 182 -16.24 -3.77 8.69
N LEU A 183 -17.02 -3.22 9.61
CA LEU A 183 -18.37 -2.69 9.35
C LEU A 183 -18.38 -1.17 9.08
N SER A 184 -17.25 -0.49 9.26
CA SER A 184 -17.13 0.94 8.97
C SER A 184 -17.18 1.19 7.46
N GLU A 185 -18.04 2.10 7.02
CA GLU A 185 -18.02 2.68 5.67
C GLU A 185 -17.00 3.81 5.54
N THR A 186 -16.47 4.29 6.68
CA THR A 186 -15.47 5.36 6.71
C THR A 186 -14.06 4.80 6.63
N ASP A 187 -13.28 5.40 5.73
CA ASP A 187 -11.86 5.18 5.59
C ASP A 187 -11.11 5.88 6.74
N GLN A 188 -11.22 5.33 7.96
CA GLN A 188 -10.40 5.80 9.07
C GLN A 188 -9.11 4.98 9.08
N PRO A 189 -7.94 5.63 8.98
CA PRO A 189 -6.69 4.94 9.25
C PRO A 189 -6.72 4.44 10.71
N ALA A 190 -6.31 3.19 10.90
CA ALA A 190 -6.03 2.63 12.22
C ALA A 190 -4.84 3.34 12.87
#